data_AF-A0A0E3WN29-F1
#
_entry.id   AF-A0A0E3WN29-F1
#
_cell.length_a   1.000
_cell.length_b   1.000
_cell.length_c   1.000
_cell.angle_alpha   90.00
_cell.angle_beta   90.00
_cell.angle_gamma   90.00
#
_symmetry.space_group_name_H-M   'P 1'
#
loop_
_entity.id
_entity.type
_entity.pdbx_description
1 polymer ?
#
loop_
_entity_poly.entity_id
_entity_poly.type
_entity_poly.pdbx_seq_one_letter_code
_entity_poly.pdbx_strand_id
1 'polypeptide(L)'
;MSKNKITIGILLLTMLVGMALIPSAMAFTEEQQTDLTKDAAQLKIEALETELGEEGMKKVADYLELQASLPDVVKRMPYRGLAFSATDPESQAIKMKYIDNFDVSKEEKEKYKAGLQDIWDRYPDKITKDDYAFMSELGPMIDKEAFREHTAVGVKWASSNHQDFAYYACDGSAYGNYASDTADDPDDPWFELPGYRYYNHYWDADWHVGGAPTRCDGFADTAQIWVANGLLEEAHEDFGLASHYFGYWQSVPFSWSS
;
A
#
# COMPACT_ATOMS: atom_id res chain seq x y z
N MET A 1 49.55 29.61 -62.91
CA MET A 1 50.45 29.29 -61.79
C MET A 1 49.76 29.70 -60.49
N SER A 2 49.22 28.73 -59.74
CA SER A 2 49.76 28.26 -58.44
C SER A 2 49.51 29.26 -57.29
N LYS A 3 48.39 29.16 -56.56
CA LYS A 3 48.24 28.57 -55.21
C LYS A 3 49.35 28.94 -54.21
N ASN A 4 48.96 29.55 -53.07
CA ASN A 4 49.24 29.11 -51.68
C ASN A 4 48.67 30.16 -50.69
N LYS A 5 47.62 29.86 -49.90
CA LYS A 5 47.60 29.03 -48.67
C LYS A 5 48.32 29.65 -47.47
N ILE A 6 48.01 30.87 -47.04
CA ILE A 6 48.44 31.35 -45.70
C ILE A 6 47.40 32.31 -45.11
N THR A 7 46.15 31.87 -44.88
CA THR A 7 45.21 32.65 -44.02
C THR A 7 44.12 31.80 -43.38
N ILE A 8 44.40 30.51 -43.13
CA ILE A 8 43.49 29.61 -42.36
C ILE A 8 44.23 28.98 -41.16
N GLY A 9 45.57 29.12 -41.07
CA GLY A 9 46.38 28.51 -40.01
C GLY A 9 46.44 29.28 -38.68
N ILE A 10 46.05 30.56 -38.62
CA ILE A 10 46.15 31.37 -37.39
C ILE A 10 44.84 31.33 -36.57
N LEU A 11 43.69 31.10 -37.22
CA LEU A 11 42.39 31.00 -36.54
C LEU A 11 42.15 29.64 -35.85
N LEU A 12 42.87 28.59 -36.25
CA LEU A 12 42.81 27.27 -35.61
C LEU A 12 43.74 27.14 -34.39
N LEU A 13 44.75 28.02 -34.23
CA LEU A 13 45.66 27.95 -33.09
C LEU A 13 45.08 28.60 -31.82
N THR A 14 44.12 29.52 -31.95
CA THR A 14 43.43 30.14 -30.80
C THR A 14 42.30 29.27 -30.22
N MET A 15 41.79 28.28 -30.96
CA MET A 15 40.83 27.29 -30.43
C MET A 15 41.47 26.12 -29.68
N LEU A 16 42.79 25.90 -29.83
CA LEU A 16 43.49 24.78 -29.18
C LEU A 16 44.20 25.16 -27.87
N VAL A 17 44.43 26.44 -27.60
CA VAL A 17 45.05 26.91 -26.34
C VAL A 17 43.99 27.16 -25.24
N GLY A 18 42.70 27.21 -25.59
CA GLY A 18 41.59 27.30 -24.62
C GLY A 18 41.17 25.97 -23.98
N MET A 19 41.65 24.83 -24.48
CA MET A 19 41.31 23.49 -23.95
C MET A 19 42.37 22.92 -22.99
N ALA A 20 43.44 23.65 -22.69
CA ALA A 20 44.53 23.18 -21.84
C ALA A 20 44.51 23.75 -20.40
N LEU A 21 43.37 24.29 -19.96
CA LEU A 21 43.13 24.68 -18.56
C LEU A 21 41.83 24.04 -18.05
N ILE A 22 41.72 22.73 -18.20
CA ILE A 22 40.88 21.94 -17.31
C ILE A 22 41.70 21.80 -16.03
N PRO A 23 41.21 22.26 -14.86
CA PRO A 23 41.83 21.85 -13.61
C PRO A 23 41.82 20.33 -13.63
N SER A 24 43.00 19.70 -13.56
CA SER A 24 43.07 18.27 -13.28
C SER A 24 42.36 18.08 -11.95
N ALA A 25 41.07 17.75 -12.00
CA ALA A 25 40.39 17.10 -10.91
C ALA A 25 41.26 15.90 -10.63
N MET A 26 42.04 15.98 -9.56
CA MET A 26 42.63 14.80 -9.00
C MET A 26 41.47 13.84 -8.85
N ALA A 27 41.60 12.65 -9.45
CA ALA A 27 40.78 11.53 -9.06
C ALA A 27 41.15 11.25 -7.60
N PHE A 28 40.54 12.02 -6.71
CA PHE A 28 40.39 11.66 -5.33
C PHE A 28 39.43 10.49 -5.41
N THR A 29 39.96 9.28 -5.37
CA THR A 29 39.20 8.12 -4.91
C THR A 29 38.89 8.36 -3.44
N GLU A 30 38.03 9.35 -3.16
CA GLU A 30 37.07 9.17 -2.10
C GLU A 30 36.25 7.98 -2.59
N GLU A 31 36.48 6.82 -2.00
CA GLU A 31 35.35 5.94 -1.74
C GLU A 31 34.31 6.87 -1.11
N GLN A 32 33.38 7.33 -1.95
CA GLN A 32 32.17 7.95 -1.47
C GLN A 32 31.49 6.80 -0.73
N GLN A 33 31.85 6.65 0.54
CA GLN A 33 31.10 5.88 1.49
C GLN A 33 29.75 6.57 1.49
N THR A 34 28.84 6.07 0.66
CA THR A 34 27.43 6.39 0.73
C THR A 34 26.95 5.76 2.02
N ASP A 35 27.29 6.42 3.14
CA ASP A 35 26.62 6.24 4.40
C ASP A 35 25.26 6.94 4.24
N LEU A 36 24.42 6.33 3.40
CA LEU A 36 23.01 6.66 3.32
C LEU A 36 22.49 6.40 4.73
N THR A 37 22.16 7.48 5.41
CA THR A 37 21.57 7.42 6.74
C THR A 37 20.26 6.68 6.56
N LYS A 38 20.20 5.42 6.97
CA LYS A 38 18.99 4.59 6.84
C LYS A 38 17.87 5.29 7.58
N ASP A 39 16.75 5.51 6.89
CA ASP A 39 15.59 6.12 7.50
C ASP A 39 14.92 5.15 8.50
N ALA A 40 14.00 5.68 9.29
CA ALA A 40 13.35 4.92 10.35
C ALA A 40 12.51 3.75 9.84
N ALA A 41 11.97 3.82 8.62
CA ALA A 41 11.21 2.74 8.01
C ALA A 41 12.15 1.64 7.48
N GLN A 42 13.26 2.01 6.84
CA GLN A 42 14.28 1.06 6.41
C GLN A 42 14.86 0.28 7.61
N LEU A 43 15.15 0.97 8.72
CA LEU A 43 15.62 0.32 9.95
C LEU A 43 14.58 -0.64 10.55
N LYS A 44 13.29 -0.33 10.46
CA LYS A 44 12.21 -1.20 10.93
C LYS A 44 12.03 -2.44 10.05
N ILE A 45 12.14 -2.30 8.73
CA ILE A 45 12.09 -3.43 7.80
C ILE A 45 13.28 -4.35 8.03
N GLU A 46 14.49 -3.80 8.12
CA GLU A 46 15.69 -4.61 8.37
C GLU A 46 15.65 -5.31 9.74
N ALA A 47 15.09 -4.65 10.77
CA ALA A 47 14.86 -5.27 12.07
C ALA A 47 13.86 -6.43 11.97
N LEU A 48 12.78 -6.26 11.21
CA LEU A 48 11.78 -7.29 10.97
C LEU A 48 12.35 -8.47 10.16
N GLU A 49 13.11 -8.20 9.10
CA GLU A 49 13.81 -9.22 8.31
C GLU A 49 14.78 -10.01 9.18
N THR A 50 15.48 -9.33 10.08
CA THR A 50 16.38 -9.95 11.06
C THR A 50 15.61 -10.81 12.07
N GLU A 51 14.48 -10.33 12.58
CA GLU A 51 13.61 -11.06 13.51
C GLU A 51 13.01 -12.31 12.87
N LEU A 52 12.52 -12.20 11.63
CA LEU A 52 11.94 -13.29 10.86
C LEU A 52 13.00 -14.32 10.43
N GLY A 53 14.23 -13.87 10.20
CA GLY A 53 15.33 -14.69 9.69
C GLY A 53 15.05 -15.28 8.30
N GLU A 54 15.97 -16.10 7.80
CA GLU A 54 15.86 -16.70 6.46
C GLU A 54 14.58 -17.54 6.28
N GLU A 55 14.18 -18.30 7.31
CA GLU A 55 12.99 -19.14 7.26
C GLU A 55 11.70 -18.30 7.24
N GLY A 56 11.62 -17.25 8.05
CA GLY A 56 10.47 -16.35 8.07
C GLY A 56 10.35 -15.57 6.76
N MET A 57 11.46 -15.06 6.22
CA MET A 57 11.48 -14.38 4.93
C MET A 57 11.10 -15.31 3.77
N LYS A 58 11.49 -16.58 3.85
CA LYS A 58 11.02 -17.59 2.89
C LYS A 58 9.50 -17.79 2.97
N LYS A 59 8.91 -17.86 4.17
CA LYS A 59 7.45 -17.96 4.33
C LYS A 59 6.73 -16.74 3.74
N VAL A 60 7.30 -15.54 3.88
CA VAL A 60 6.77 -14.31 3.27
C VAL A 60 6.83 -14.42 1.74
N ALA A 61 7.97 -14.83 1.17
CA ALA A 61 8.11 -14.99 -0.28
C ALA A 61 7.14 -16.05 -0.84
N ASP A 62 7.06 -17.22 -0.18
CA ASP A 62 6.16 -18.31 -0.56
C ASP A 62 4.69 -17.85 -0.48
N TYR A 63 4.32 -17.04 0.52
CA TYR A 63 3.00 -16.43 0.62
C TYR A 63 2.71 -15.48 -0.55
N LEU A 64 3.65 -14.60 -0.91
CA LEU A 64 3.47 -13.64 -2.01
C LEU A 64 3.34 -14.35 -3.35
N GLU A 65 4.15 -15.38 -3.61
CA GLU A 65 4.05 -16.21 -4.82
C GLU A 65 2.69 -16.92 -4.89
N LEU A 66 2.23 -17.49 -3.76
CA LEU A 66 0.92 -18.09 -3.66
C LEU A 66 -0.18 -17.07 -3.99
N GLN A 67 -0.18 -15.89 -3.36
CA GLN A 67 -1.17 -14.84 -3.63
C GLN A 67 -1.18 -14.40 -5.11
N ALA A 68 -0.01 -14.29 -5.73
CA ALA A 68 0.11 -13.95 -7.14
C ALA A 68 -0.52 -15.03 -8.05
N SER A 69 -0.33 -16.31 -7.70
CA SER A 69 -0.81 -17.46 -8.48
C SER A 69 -2.32 -17.75 -8.35
N LEU A 70 -3.01 -17.17 -7.36
CA LEU A 70 -4.43 -17.48 -7.12
C LEU A 70 -5.32 -17.12 -8.33
N PRO A 71 -6.34 -17.95 -8.64
CA PRO A 71 -7.34 -17.61 -9.66
C PRO A 71 -8.10 -16.32 -9.33
N ASP A 72 -8.51 -15.56 -10.35
CA ASP A 72 -9.24 -14.30 -10.15
C ASP A 72 -10.57 -14.47 -9.38
N VAL A 73 -11.19 -15.65 -9.50
CA VAL A 73 -12.40 -15.98 -8.75
C VAL A 73 -12.12 -16.13 -7.25
N VAL A 74 -10.93 -16.55 -6.86
CA VAL A 74 -10.49 -16.60 -5.46
C VAL A 74 -10.09 -15.20 -4.98
N LYS A 75 -9.34 -14.44 -5.81
CA LYS A 75 -8.90 -13.08 -5.47
C LYS A 75 -10.07 -12.13 -5.17
N ARG A 76 -11.18 -12.30 -5.89
CA ARG A 76 -12.43 -11.53 -5.75
C ARG A 76 -13.45 -12.12 -4.77
N MET A 77 -13.12 -13.24 -4.12
CA MET A 77 -14.04 -13.88 -3.19
C MET A 77 -14.25 -12.99 -1.94
N PRO A 78 -15.50 -12.71 -1.55
CA PRO A 78 -15.78 -12.04 -0.28
C PRO A 78 -15.27 -12.93 0.86
N TYR A 79 -14.66 -12.31 1.88
CA TYR A 79 -14.05 -13.05 3.00
C TYR A 79 -13.02 -14.11 2.55
N ARG A 80 -12.24 -13.85 1.49
CA ARG A 80 -11.21 -14.78 0.96
C ARG A 80 -10.22 -15.31 2.00
N GLY A 81 -10.00 -14.59 3.10
CA GLY A 81 -9.18 -15.08 4.23
C GLY A 81 -9.75 -16.34 4.90
N LEU A 82 -11.07 -16.54 4.86
CA LEU A 82 -11.69 -17.78 5.30
C LEU A 82 -11.38 -18.94 4.35
N ALA A 83 -11.41 -18.71 3.04
CA ALA A 83 -11.01 -19.72 2.06
C ALA A 83 -9.50 -20.02 2.15
N PHE A 84 -8.68 -18.99 2.34
CA PHE A 84 -7.24 -19.11 2.55
C PHE A 84 -6.88 -19.97 3.77
N SER A 85 -7.75 -20.04 4.78
CA SER A 85 -7.55 -20.93 5.94
C SER A 85 -7.39 -22.41 5.52
N ALA A 86 -7.77 -22.79 4.29
CA ALA A 86 -7.47 -24.09 3.70
C ALA A 86 -5.98 -24.49 3.78
N THR A 87 -5.06 -23.52 3.76
CA THR A 87 -3.61 -23.77 3.74
C THR A 87 -3.00 -24.04 5.12
N ASP A 88 -3.79 -23.87 6.19
CA ASP A 88 -3.29 -23.99 7.57
C ASP A 88 -4.31 -24.71 8.48
N PRO A 89 -4.01 -25.95 8.92
CA PRO A 89 -4.90 -26.72 9.80
C PRO A 89 -5.25 -26.02 11.12
N GLU A 90 -4.34 -25.19 11.67
CA GLU A 90 -4.62 -24.45 12.89
C GLU A 90 -5.70 -23.38 12.66
N SER A 91 -5.55 -22.60 11.58
CA SER A 91 -6.57 -21.66 11.12
C SER A 91 -7.91 -22.35 10.88
N GLN A 92 -7.93 -23.53 10.25
CA GLN A 92 -9.17 -24.30 10.05
C GLN A 92 -9.86 -24.62 11.39
N ALA A 93 -9.11 -25.15 12.36
CA ALA A 93 -9.63 -25.51 13.67
C ALA A 93 -10.22 -24.28 14.40
N ILE A 94 -9.55 -23.13 14.32
CA ILE A 94 -10.02 -21.88 14.90
C ILE A 94 -11.36 -21.45 14.25
N LYS A 95 -11.46 -21.49 12.92
CA LYS A 95 -12.73 -21.12 12.24
C LYS A 95 -13.87 -22.07 12.59
N MET A 96 -13.60 -23.37 12.69
CA MET A 96 -14.61 -24.36 13.11
C MET A 96 -15.11 -24.11 14.54
N LYS A 97 -14.21 -23.72 15.46
CA LYS A 97 -14.56 -23.33 16.83
C LYS A 97 -15.44 -22.07 16.86
N TYR A 98 -15.18 -21.09 15.99
CA TYR A 98 -16.05 -19.91 15.88
C TYR A 98 -17.47 -20.28 15.44
N ILE A 99 -17.62 -21.20 14.48
CA ILE A 99 -18.95 -21.68 14.06
C ILE A 99 -19.70 -22.34 15.21
N ASP A 100 -19.00 -23.06 16.10
CA ASP A 100 -19.63 -23.65 17.30
C ASP A 100 -20.28 -22.61 18.23
N ASN A 101 -19.79 -21.37 18.20
CA ASN A 101 -20.28 -20.28 19.03
C ASN A 101 -21.43 -19.47 18.42
N PHE A 102 -21.84 -19.77 17.18
CA PHE A 102 -22.93 -19.03 16.53
C PHE A 102 -24.26 -19.15 17.29
N ASP A 103 -25.05 -18.09 17.26
CA ASP A 103 -26.40 -18.06 17.86
C ASP A 103 -27.45 -18.55 16.85
N VAL A 104 -27.31 -19.80 16.43
CA VAL A 104 -28.18 -20.51 15.47
C VAL A 104 -28.39 -21.95 15.91
N SER A 105 -29.30 -22.68 15.25
CA SER A 105 -29.55 -24.09 15.58
C SER A 105 -28.31 -24.97 15.38
N LYS A 106 -28.30 -26.14 16.02
CA LYS A 106 -27.20 -27.10 15.86
C LYS A 106 -27.08 -27.57 14.40
N GLU A 107 -28.21 -27.79 13.75
CA GLU A 107 -28.29 -28.20 12.36
C GLU A 107 -27.70 -27.14 11.41
N GLU A 108 -27.96 -25.86 11.69
CA GLU A 108 -27.36 -24.75 10.94
C GLU A 108 -25.85 -24.68 11.12
N LYS A 109 -25.33 -24.87 12.35
CA LYS A 109 -23.88 -24.92 12.60
C LYS A 109 -23.21 -26.02 11.78
N GLU A 110 -23.77 -27.24 11.79
CA GLU A 110 -23.23 -28.35 11.00
C GLU A 110 -23.27 -28.06 9.50
N LYS A 111 -24.33 -27.38 9.01
CA LYS A 111 -24.40 -26.94 7.62
C LYS A 111 -23.29 -25.92 7.28
N TYR A 112 -23.04 -24.94 8.14
CA TYR A 112 -21.96 -23.97 7.92
C TYR A 112 -20.58 -24.63 7.96
N LYS A 113 -20.33 -25.56 8.90
CA LYS A 113 -19.09 -26.32 8.94
C LYS A 113 -18.87 -27.14 7.67
N ALA A 114 -19.89 -27.89 7.24
CA ALA A 114 -19.82 -28.68 6.01
C ALA A 114 -19.60 -27.81 4.77
N GLY A 115 -20.28 -26.67 4.68
CA GLY A 115 -20.10 -25.72 3.58
C GLY A 115 -18.69 -25.12 3.55
N LEU A 116 -18.14 -24.74 4.70
CA LEU A 116 -16.78 -24.21 4.79
C LEU A 116 -15.72 -25.28 4.48
N GLN A 117 -15.93 -26.51 4.94
CA GLN A 117 -15.05 -27.64 4.60
C GLN A 117 -15.05 -27.91 3.09
N ASP A 118 -16.21 -27.88 2.42
CA ASP A 118 -16.29 -28.04 0.97
C ASP A 118 -15.51 -26.96 0.20
N ILE A 119 -15.55 -25.71 0.69
CA ILE A 119 -14.74 -24.62 0.13
C ILE A 119 -13.24 -24.95 0.26
N TRP A 120 -12.79 -25.42 1.43
CA TRP A 120 -11.39 -25.76 1.65
C TRP A 120 -10.93 -26.94 0.80
N ASP A 121 -11.76 -27.97 0.63
CA ASP A 121 -11.43 -29.15 -0.19
C ASP A 121 -11.29 -28.80 -1.68
N ARG A 122 -11.91 -27.70 -2.12
CA ARG A 122 -11.87 -27.18 -3.50
C ARG A 122 -10.84 -26.08 -3.72
N TYR A 123 -10.29 -25.49 -2.66
CA TYR A 123 -9.38 -24.36 -2.75
C TYR A 123 -8.00 -24.77 -3.32
N PRO A 124 -7.35 -23.94 -4.16
CA PRO A 124 -7.86 -22.70 -4.77
C PRO A 124 -8.58 -22.93 -6.11
N ASP A 125 -8.40 -24.10 -6.74
CA ASP A 125 -8.62 -24.28 -8.17
C ASP A 125 -10.09 -24.48 -8.58
N LYS A 126 -10.93 -24.97 -7.67
CA LYS A 126 -12.32 -25.35 -7.95
C LYS A 126 -13.33 -24.42 -7.27
N ILE A 127 -12.89 -23.21 -6.94
CA ILE A 127 -13.76 -22.15 -6.44
C ILE A 127 -14.55 -21.52 -7.60
N THR A 128 -15.81 -21.21 -7.34
CA THR A 128 -16.74 -20.61 -8.31
C THR A 128 -17.42 -19.38 -7.73
N LYS A 129 -18.10 -18.58 -8.57
CA LYS A 129 -18.85 -17.40 -8.11
C LYS A 129 -20.06 -17.76 -7.26
N ASP A 130 -20.61 -18.97 -7.40
CA ASP A 130 -21.76 -19.43 -6.62
C ASP A 130 -21.40 -19.54 -5.13
N ASP A 131 -20.11 -19.75 -4.82
CA ASP A 131 -19.58 -19.79 -3.47
C ASP A 131 -19.67 -18.43 -2.75
N TYR A 132 -19.74 -17.31 -3.49
CA TYR A 132 -19.68 -15.97 -2.91
C TYR A 132 -20.85 -15.68 -1.98
N ALA A 133 -22.04 -16.22 -2.29
CA ALA A 133 -23.22 -16.05 -1.46
C ALA A 133 -23.02 -16.69 -0.08
N PHE A 134 -22.53 -17.93 -0.06
CA PHE A 134 -22.20 -18.64 1.18
C PHE A 134 -21.11 -17.92 1.98
N MET A 135 -20.03 -17.48 1.33
CA MET A 135 -18.94 -16.77 1.99
C MET A 135 -19.38 -15.41 2.56
N SER A 136 -20.26 -14.68 1.86
CA SER A 136 -20.81 -13.39 2.33
C SER A 136 -21.77 -13.56 3.51
N GLU A 137 -22.47 -14.69 3.58
CA GLU A 137 -23.34 -15.02 4.71
C GLU A 137 -22.51 -15.44 5.94
N LEU A 138 -21.53 -16.32 5.76
CA LEU A 138 -20.71 -16.87 6.84
C LEU A 138 -19.69 -15.87 7.41
N GLY A 139 -19.08 -15.07 6.54
CA GLY A 139 -18.02 -14.13 6.87
C GLY A 139 -18.30 -13.22 8.07
N PRO A 140 -19.37 -12.42 8.05
CA PRO A 140 -19.72 -11.53 9.17
C PRO A 140 -19.93 -12.26 10.49
N MET A 141 -20.43 -13.50 10.44
CA MET A 141 -20.68 -14.32 11.64
C MET A 141 -19.35 -14.78 12.25
N ILE A 142 -18.39 -15.21 11.42
CA ILE A 142 -17.05 -15.56 11.88
C ILE A 142 -16.35 -14.36 12.50
N ASP A 143 -16.38 -13.21 11.83
CA ASP A 143 -15.72 -11.99 12.31
C ASP A 143 -16.29 -11.57 13.67
N LYS A 144 -17.62 -11.64 13.84
CA LYS A 144 -18.28 -11.35 15.11
C LYS A 144 -17.75 -12.22 16.26
N GLU A 145 -17.52 -13.52 16.03
CA GLU A 145 -16.95 -14.41 17.05
C GLU A 145 -15.45 -14.16 17.27
N ALA A 146 -14.70 -13.90 16.21
CA ALA A 146 -13.29 -13.51 16.33
C ALA A 146 -13.12 -12.24 17.18
N PHE A 147 -13.99 -11.24 16.98
CA PHE A 147 -13.97 -9.99 17.74
C PHE A 147 -14.35 -10.15 19.23
N ARG A 148 -15.03 -11.25 19.60
CA ARG A 148 -15.29 -11.56 21.01
C ARG A 148 -14.05 -12.11 21.71
N GLU A 149 -13.26 -12.93 21.02
CA GLU A 149 -12.05 -13.53 21.59
C GLU A 149 -10.84 -12.58 21.54
N HIS A 150 -10.76 -11.77 20.49
CA HIS A 150 -9.67 -10.82 20.28
C HIS A 150 -10.24 -9.46 19.88
N THR A 151 -9.92 -8.41 20.65
CA THR A 151 -10.18 -7.03 20.20
C THR A 151 -9.54 -6.83 18.83
N ALA A 152 -10.32 -6.34 17.86
CA ALA A 152 -9.93 -6.22 16.45
C ALA A 152 -8.48 -5.76 16.26
N VAL A 153 -7.64 -6.64 15.70
CA VAL A 153 -6.37 -6.25 15.06
C VAL A 153 -6.61 -6.32 13.55
N GLY A 154 -7.08 -5.22 13.00
CA GLY A 154 -6.98 -4.93 11.56
C GLY A 154 -6.03 -3.76 11.36
N VAL A 155 -5.70 -3.41 10.12
CA VAL A 155 -5.24 -2.05 9.81
C VAL A 155 -6.43 -1.14 10.11
N LYS A 156 -6.54 -0.74 11.37
CA LYS A 156 -7.39 0.37 11.75
C LYS A 156 -6.67 1.55 11.13
N TRP A 157 -7.22 2.15 10.08
CA TRP A 157 -6.96 3.56 9.85
C TRP A 157 -7.77 4.31 10.92
N ALA A 158 -7.32 4.21 12.17
CA ALA A 158 -7.72 5.18 13.18
C ALA A 158 -7.12 6.51 12.73
N SER A 159 -7.79 7.63 13.00
CA SER A 159 -7.39 8.95 12.49
C SER A 159 -5.87 9.16 12.53
N SER A 160 -5.23 8.95 13.68
CA SER A 160 -3.77 9.12 13.84
C SER A 160 -2.86 8.28 12.93
N ASN A 161 -3.35 7.19 12.34
CA ASN A 161 -2.54 6.30 11.51
C ASN A 161 -2.34 6.84 10.09
N HIS A 162 -3.22 7.74 9.62
CA HIS A 162 -2.97 8.49 8.38
C HIS A 162 -1.80 9.45 8.56
N GLN A 163 -1.77 10.16 9.69
CA GLN A 163 -0.69 11.06 10.07
C GLN A 163 0.67 10.34 10.09
N ASP A 164 0.75 9.19 10.79
CA ASP A 164 1.98 8.40 10.87
C ASP A 164 2.43 7.91 9.49
N PHE A 165 1.50 7.40 8.67
CA PHE A 165 1.82 6.96 7.31
C PHE A 165 2.35 8.11 6.45
N ALA A 166 1.66 9.26 6.44
CA ALA A 166 2.05 10.44 5.68
C ALA A 166 3.44 10.94 6.12
N TYR A 167 3.68 11.02 7.42
CA TYR A 167 4.97 11.43 7.97
C TYR A 167 6.10 10.50 7.53
N TYR A 168 5.93 9.19 7.68
CA TYR A 168 6.97 8.22 7.32
C TYR A 168 7.20 8.12 5.82
N ALA A 169 6.15 8.28 5.00
CA ALA A 169 6.29 8.26 3.55
C ALA A 169 7.05 9.47 2.99
N CYS A 170 7.17 10.55 3.77
CA CYS A 170 8.02 11.69 3.45
C CYS A 170 9.51 11.48 3.76
N ASP A 171 9.90 10.29 4.21
CA ASP A 171 11.30 9.83 4.32
C ASP A 171 12.27 10.85 4.96
N GLY A 172 11.91 11.36 6.14
CA GLY A 172 12.76 12.29 6.89
C GLY A 172 12.85 13.70 6.31
N SER A 173 11.99 14.04 5.34
CA SER A 173 11.81 15.41 4.86
C SER A 173 11.58 16.38 6.02
N ALA A 174 12.22 17.55 5.97
CA ALA A 174 11.97 18.64 6.92
C ALA A 174 10.50 19.11 6.92
N TYR A 175 9.74 18.75 5.88
CA TYR A 175 8.33 19.09 5.71
C TYR A 175 7.38 17.92 6.05
N GLY A 176 7.88 16.78 6.53
CA GLY A 176 7.04 15.61 6.84
C GLY A 176 5.93 15.89 7.85
N ASN A 177 6.12 16.85 8.76
CA ASN A 177 5.06 17.27 9.69
C ASN A 177 3.86 17.89 8.97
N TYR A 178 4.06 18.63 7.88
CA TYR A 178 2.95 19.21 7.13
C TYR A 178 2.09 18.14 6.47
N ALA A 179 2.71 17.08 5.96
CA ALA A 179 1.98 15.91 5.46
C ALA A 179 1.24 15.17 6.57
N SER A 180 1.88 15.02 7.73
CA SER A 180 1.28 14.40 8.91
C SER A 180 0.05 15.15 9.39
N ASP A 181 0.16 16.48 9.50
CA ASP A 181 -0.86 17.35 10.09
C ASP A 181 -2.12 17.43 9.22
N THR A 182 -1.97 17.43 7.90
CA THR A 182 -3.11 17.51 6.97
C THR A 182 -3.74 16.17 6.64
N ALA A 183 -3.08 15.05 6.97
CA ALA A 183 -3.56 13.72 6.60
C ALA A 183 -4.97 13.42 7.11
N ASP A 184 -5.37 13.96 8.27
CA ASP A 184 -6.70 13.70 8.86
C ASP A 184 -7.77 14.72 8.44
N ASP A 185 -7.40 15.83 7.80
CA ASP A 185 -8.34 16.90 7.42
C ASP A 185 -9.54 16.42 6.59
N PRO A 186 -9.40 15.44 5.68
CA PRO A 186 -10.54 14.87 4.96
C PRO A 186 -11.65 14.29 5.86
N ASP A 187 -11.32 13.92 7.09
CA ASP A 187 -12.29 13.47 8.09
C ASP A 187 -13.01 14.61 8.83
N ASP A 188 -12.70 15.87 8.55
CA ASP A 188 -13.49 16.99 9.06
C ASP A 188 -14.84 17.09 8.28
N PRO A 189 -16.00 17.16 8.96
CA PRO A 189 -17.30 17.37 8.33
C PRO A 189 -17.41 18.62 7.43
N TRP A 190 -16.49 19.57 7.57
CA TRP A 190 -16.45 20.85 6.86
C TRP A 190 -15.39 20.92 5.76
N PHE A 191 -14.53 19.89 5.63
CA PHE A 191 -13.49 19.84 4.59
C PHE A 191 -14.10 19.78 3.19
N GLU A 192 -15.19 19.02 3.03
CA GLU A 192 -15.93 18.90 1.77
C GLU A 192 -17.42 19.21 1.93
N LEU A 193 -18.07 19.46 0.79
CA LEU A 193 -19.52 19.63 0.77
C LEU A 193 -20.24 18.40 1.34
N PRO A 194 -21.33 18.60 2.11
CA PRO A 194 -22.10 17.51 2.69
C PRO A 194 -22.55 16.50 1.61
N GLY A 195 -22.23 15.22 1.83
CA GLY A 195 -22.52 14.11 0.90
C GLY A 195 -21.35 13.71 0.00
N TYR A 196 -20.45 14.64 -0.35
CA TYR A 196 -19.24 14.30 -1.11
C TYR A 196 -18.20 13.60 -0.26
N ARG A 197 -18.10 13.98 1.03
CA ARG A 197 -17.17 13.35 1.97
C ARG A 197 -17.28 11.82 1.96
N TYR A 198 -18.48 11.27 2.15
CA TYR A 198 -18.67 9.82 2.18
C TYR A 198 -18.38 9.15 0.84
N TYR A 199 -18.75 9.79 -0.27
CA TYR A 199 -18.44 9.30 -1.60
C TYR A 199 -16.93 9.29 -1.88
N ASN A 200 -16.22 10.32 -1.41
CA ASN A 200 -14.78 10.50 -1.60
C ASN A 200 -13.92 9.63 -0.66
N HIS A 201 -14.47 9.13 0.45
CA HIS A 201 -13.81 8.16 1.34
C HIS A 201 -14.12 6.71 0.98
N TYR A 202 -14.73 6.49 -0.19
CA TYR A 202 -15.18 5.19 -0.64
C TYR A 202 -14.60 4.86 -2.01
N TRP A 203 -14.24 3.59 -2.19
CA TRP A 203 -13.93 3.02 -3.49
C TRP A 203 -14.36 1.57 -3.56
N ASP A 204 -15.17 1.27 -4.56
CA ASP A 204 -15.47 -0.07 -5.01
C ASP A 204 -14.67 -0.36 -6.28
N ALA A 205 -13.65 -1.20 -6.15
CA ALA A 205 -12.78 -1.57 -7.27
C ALA A 205 -13.46 -2.47 -8.31
N ASP A 206 -14.52 -3.20 -7.95
CA ASP A 206 -15.24 -4.10 -8.84
C ASP A 206 -16.26 -3.36 -9.71
N TRP A 207 -16.93 -2.36 -9.13
CA TRP A 207 -17.93 -1.55 -9.83
C TRP A 207 -17.37 -0.23 -10.38
N HIS A 208 -16.13 0.10 -10.02
CA HIS A 208 -15.50 1.39 -10.29
C HIS A 208 -16.35 2.58 -9.80
N VAL A 209 -16.90 2.44 -8.59
CA VAL A 209 -17.77 3.44 -7.97
C VAL A 209 -17.12 3.98 -6.71
N GLY A 210 -17.08 5.30 -6.57
CA GLY A 210 -16.46 5.97 -5.42
C GLY A 210 -15.45 7.02 -5.87
N GLY A 211 -15.16 7.97 -4.98
CA GLY A 211 -14.33 9.13 -5.28
C GLY A 211 -12.89 9.02 -4.78
N ALA A 212 -12.56 8.03 -3.93
CA ALA A 212 -11.25 7.98 -3.26
C ALA A 212 -10.05 7.99 -4.23
N PRO A 213 -10.03 7.21 -5.33
CA PRO A 213 -8.89 7.25 -6.25
C PRO A 213 -8.76 8.62 -6.94
N THR A 214 -9.88 9.22 -7.35
CA THR A 214 -9.87 10.54 -8.00
C THR A 214 -9.40 11.64 -7.05
N ARG A 215 -9.69 11.55 -5.75
CA ARG A 215 -9.18 12.50 -4.76
C ARG A 215 -7.70 12.28 -4.47
N CYS A 216 -7.29 11.02 -4.32
CA CYS A 216 -5.87 10.64 -4.20
C CYS A 216 -5.06 11.21 -5.37
N ASP A 217 -5.48 10.93 -6.61
CA ASP A 217 -4.81 11.41 -7.83
C ASP A 217 -4.82 12.94 -7.89
N GLY A 218 -5.95 13.60 -7.61
CA GLY A 218 -6.06 15.06 -7.68
C GLY A 218 -5.12 15.79 -6.72
N PHE A 219 -4.98 15.30 -5.49
CA PHE A 219 -4.04 15.86 -4.52
C PHE A 219 -2.59 15.50 -4.85
N ALA A 220 -2.31 14.27 -5.31
CA ALA A 220 -0.97 13.88 -5.74
C ALA A 220 -0.47 14.71 -6.96
N ASP A 221 -1.35 15.00 -7.92
CA ASP A 221 -1.06 15.84 -9.07
C ASP A 221 -0.78 17.29 -8.64
N THR A 222 -1.54 17.80 -7.66
CA THR A 222 -1.34 19.17 -7.15
C THR A 222 -0.05 19.27 -6.34
N ALA A 223 0.28 18.26 -5.53
CA ALA A 223 1.58 18.16 -4.85
C ALA A 223 2.75 18.20 -5.84
N GLN A 224 2.67 17.50 -6.97
CA GLN A 224 3.71 17.54 -8.01
C GLN A 224 3.86 18.94 -8.62
N ILE A 225 2.75 19.67 -8.81
CA ILE A 225 2.79 21.07 -9.26
C ILE A 225 3.52 21.93 -8.23
N TRP A 226 3.24 21.76 -6.93
CA TRP A 226 3.92 22.52 -5.87
C TRP A 226 5.42 22.24 -5.80
N VAL A 227 5.83 20.97 -5.90
CA VAL A 227 7.25 20.60 -6.01
C VAL A 227 7.91 21.30 -7.19
N ALA A 228 7.26 21.29 -8.36
CA ALA A 228 7.80 21.93 -9.58
C ALA A 228 7.96 23.46 -9.44
N ASN A 229 7.22 24.09 -8.52
CA ASN A 229 7.31 25.51 -8.21
C ASN A 229 8.17 25.83 -6.96
N GLY A 230 8.76 24.81 -6.33
CA GLY A 230 9.59 24.97 -5.13
C GLY A 230 8.79 25.25 -3.85
N LEU A 231 7.48 25.01 -3.88
CA LEU A 231 6.55 25.19 -2.76
C LEU A 231 6.45 23.88 -1.98
N LEU A 232 7.45 23.61 -1.15
CA LEU A 232 7.61 22.29 -0.52
C LEU A 232 6.67 22.08 0.66
N GLU A 233 6.22 23.13 1.35
CA GLU A 233 5.22 23.03 2.41
C GLU A 233 3.89 22.56 1.83
N GLU A 234 3.37 23.29 0.84
CA GLU A 234 2.12 22.99 0.14
C GLU A 234 2.16 21.64 -0.58
N ALA A 235 3.34 21.25 -1.10
CA ALA A 235 3.52 19.92 -1.68
C ALA A 235 3.32 18.80 -0.66
N HIS A 236 3.81 18.98 0.57
CA HIS A 236 3.68 17.97 1.62
C HIS A 236 2.28 17.98 2.23
N GLU A 237 1.63 19.13 2.34
CA GLU A 237 0.21 19.24 2.72
C GLU A 237 -0.68 18.44 1.75
N ASP A 238 -0.54 18.66 0.44
CA ASP A 238 -1.29 17.94 -0.59
C ASP A 238 -0.92 16.45 -0.64
N PHE A 239 0.34 16.09 -0.35
CA PHE A 239 0.73 14.69 -0.18
C PHE A 239 0.02 14.03 1.02
N GLY A 240 -0.07 14.73 2.16
CA GLY A 240 -0.81 14.28 3.33
C GLY A 240 -2.27 13.98 2.98
N LEU A 241 -2.93 14.91 2.29
CA LEU A 241 -4.30 14.74 1.80
C LEU A 241 -4.43 13.56 0.82
N ALA A 242 -3.50 13.39 -0.13
CA ALA A 242 -3.51 12.26 -1.06
C ALA A 242 -3.36 10.92 -0.34
N SER A 243 -2.46 10.86 0.64
CA SER A 243 -2.16 9.66 1.44
C SER A 243 -3.37 9.16 2.24
N HIS A 244 -4.23 10.08 2.69
CA HIS A 244 -5.49 9.75 3.35
C HIS A 244 -6.35 8.87 2.46
N TYR A 245 -6.65 9.34 1.26
CA TYR A 245 -7.52 8.64 0.30
C TYR A 245 -6.87 7.37 -0.25
N PHE A 246 -5.54 7.27 -0.27
CA PHE A 246 -4.82 6.04 -0.61
C PHE A 246 -5.11 4.89 0.38
N GLY A 247 -5.22 5.19 1.68
CA GLY A 247 -5.59 4.19 2.70
C GLY A 247 -6.96 3.55 2.43
N TYR A 248 -7.92 4.35 1.97
CA TYR A 248 -9.26 3.92 1.56
C TYR A 248 -9.32 3.27 0.17
N TRP A 249 -8.30 3.47 -0.66
CA TRP A 249 -8.14 2.84 -1.97
C TRP A 249 -7.60 1.40 -1.87
N GLN A 250 -6.70 1.12 -0.92
CA GLN A 250 -6.06 -0.20 -0.75
C GLN A 250 -6.66 -1.08 0.35
N SER A 251 -7.38 -0.47 1.31
CA SER A 251 -8.23 -1.17 2.26
C SER A 251 -9.62 -0.56 2.11
N VAL A 252 -10.70 -1.26 1.80
CA VAL A 252 -11.36 -2.27 2.65
C VAL A 252 -12.36 -3.08 1.81
N PRO A 253 -12.65 -4.35 2.13
CA PRO A 253 -13.91 -4.97 1.70
C PRO A 253 -15.15 -4.40 2.41
N PHE A 254 -15.02 -3.68 3.52
CA PHE A 254 -16.13 -3.13 4.31
C PHE A 254 -15.72 -1.94 5.18
N SER A 255 -16.03 -0.71 4.79
CA SER A 255 -16.11 0.42 5.74
C SER A 255 -17.58 0.68 6.08
N TRP A 256 -18.09 0.00 7.11
CA TRP A 256 -19.24 0.48 7.87
C TRP A 256 -18.96 0.28 9.36
N SER A 257 -18.61 1.37 10.04
CA SER A 257 -19.07 1.60 11.41
C SER A 257 -19.03 3.10 11.68
N SER A 258 -20.22 3.58 12.04
CA SER A 258 -20.62 4.91 12.54
C SER A 258 -19.59 5.67 13.36
#